data_AF-A0A7K2XRS4-F1
#
_entry.id   AF-A0A7K2XRS4-F1
#
_cell.length_a   1.000
_cell.length_b   1.000
_cell.length_c   1.000
_cell.angle_alpha   90.00
_cell.angle_beta   90.00
_cell.angle_gamma   90.00
#
_symmetry.space_group_name_H-M   'P 1'
#
loop_
_entity.id
_entity.type
_entity.pdbx_description
1 polymer ?
#
loop_
_entity_poly.entity_id
_entity_poly.type
_entity_poly.pdbx_seq_one_letter_code
_entity_poly.pdbx_strand_id
1 'polypeptide(L)'
;MPSDISTFATPSSERPPSSVPTDWAAVEHWLGLRLPADYKRVADRYGPVDFGEYVWIHVPCVQRDRFDYGEWLRTTHRQARIETRGLPEAERPVFHPEPGGLLAWGCTRGSDVLFWDTSASADPDRWTVVVQHSGAVPGSGLLRWHRYDLTLTDYLRHAVRDTWELPSPPGPLMGPLPGTVARTAFLPDAEAWIPPAPVPPRLTEAERRIALETGIGSDGLRLLSPPPERPYLGNGSWEGLFAELGTRLPGEYVRLMDGYGAGIWSEWLRFHTPLRVGERRFLTHVEDAADAYRELKDGDADATWYPLAVWPEPGGFLPFANSIDGDYLGWLTEGEDPDTWPLIVWPRHAHQGPPLEDGLIDTLLAWQRGTLVTPGFAALDEDDDPVEFAGFRSWDDRAYW
;
A
#
# COMPACT_ATOMS: atom_id res chain seq x y z
N MET A 1 -7.80 33.12 -22.36
CA MET A 1 -6.55 33.26 -21.59
C MET A 1 -6.70 32.37 -20.38
N PRO A 2 -5.83 31.37 -20.17
CA PRO A 2 -5.96 30.51 -19.00
C PRO A 2 -5.75 31.36 -17.74
N SER A 3 -6.75 31.36 -16.86
CA SER A 3 -6.78 32.12 -15.61
C SER A 3 -5.51 31.85 -14.77
N ASP A 4 -5.02 32.84 -14.02
CA ASP A 4 -3.96 32.68 -13.01
C ASP A 4 -4.61 32.66 -11.63
N ILE A 5 -4.20 31.74 -10.75
CA ILE A 5 -4.71 31.66 -9.37
C ILE A 5 -4.46 32.96 -8.60
N SER A 6 -3.47 33.76 -8.98
CA SER A 6 -3.20 35.07 -8.36
C SER A 6 -4.36 36.06 -8.47
N THR A 7 -5.36 35.79 -9.31
CA THR A 7 -6.54 36.64 -9.48
C THR A 7 -7.63 36.38 -8.44
N PHE A 8 -7.52 35.30 -7.66
CA PHE A 8 -8.48 34.93 -6.61
C PHE A 8 -7.85 34.30 -5.37
N ALA A 9 -6.51 34.16 -5.33
CA ALA A 9 -5.79 33.69 -4.17
C ALA A 9 -4.59 34.60 -3.84
N THR A 10 -4.33 34.78 -2.54
CA THR A 10 -3.21 35.57 -2.04
C THR A 10 -2.17 34.68 -1.33
N PRO A 11 -0.87 34.91 -1.56
CA PRO A 11 0.18 34.20 -0.83
C PRO A 11 0.10 34.41 0.68
N SER A 12 0.23 33.34 1.46
CA SER A 12 0.35 33.43 2.91
C SER A 12 1.61 34.20 3.33
N SER A 13 1.48 35.10 4.30
CA SER A 13 2.62 35.77 4.91
C SER A 13 3.38 34.89 5.91
N GLU A 14 2.69 33.94 6.55
CA GLU A 14 3.27 33.03 7.54
C GLU A 14 4.06 31.89 6.88
N ARG A 15 3.53 31.34 5.79
CA ARG A 15 4.16 30.28 4.99
C ARG A 15 4.19 30.69 3.52
N PRO A 16 5.04 31.66 3.15
CA PRO A 16 5.12 32.13 1.78
C PRO A 16 5.43 30.96 0.84
N PRO A 17 4.70 30.82 -0.29
CA PRO A 17 5.03 29.86 -1.33
C PRO A 17 6.47 30.02 -1.80
N SER A 18 7.10 28.91 -2.18
CA SER A 18 8.46 28.89 -2.69
C SER A 18 8.53 27.95 -3.87
N SER A 19 8.89 28.51 -5.03
CA SER A 19 9.09 27.77 -6.27
C SER A 19 10.14 26.69 -6.13
N VAL A 20 9.96 25.60 -6.87
CA VAL A 20 10.94 24.52 -7.00
C VAL A 20 11.28 24.39 -8.49
N PRO A 21 12.57 24.42 -8.88
CA PRO A 21 12.95 24.22 -10.28
C PRO A 21 12.41 22.90 -10.83
N THR A 22 11.75 22.94 -11.98
CA THR A 22 11.15 21.77 -12.60
C THR A 22 11.58 21.67 -14.07
N ASP A 23 12.16 20.53 -14.46
CA ASP A 23 12.40 20.22 -15.87
C ASP A 23 11.13 19.59 -16.48
N TRP A 24 10.26 20.45 -17.03
CA TRP A 24 9.00 20.01 -17.62
C TRP A 24 9.17 19.04 -18.79
N ALA A 25 10.25 19.16 -19.57
CA ALA A 25 10.48 18.25 -20.69
C ALA A 25 10.78 16.84 -20.19
N ALA A 26 11.59 16.71 -19.12
CA ALA A 26 11.87 15.43 -18.48
C ALA A 26 10.61 14.84 -17.81
N VAL A 27 9.81 15.65 -17.12
CA VAL A 27 8.56 15.22 -16.48
C VAL A 27 7.55 14.73 -17.51
N GLU A 28 7.30 15.50 -18.58
CA GLU A 28 6.35 15.12 -19.65
C GLU A 28 6.84 13.90 -20.42
N HIS A 29 8.16 13.74 -20.60
CA HIS A 29 8.74 12.53 -21.20
C HIS A 29 8.51 11.29 -20.32
N TRP A 30 8.73 11.40 -19.00
CA TRP A 30 8.50 10.30 -18.06
C TRP A 30 7.03 9.92 -17.95
N LEU A 31 6.13 10.91 -17.92
CA LEU A 31 4.68 10.67 -17.95
C LEU A 31 4.19 10.14 -19.30
N GLY A 32 4.92 10.39 -20.40
CA GLY A 32 4.44 10.07 -21.75
C GLY A 32 3.28 10.96 -22.23
N LEU A 33 3.05 12.10 -21.57
CA LEU A 33 2.02 13.08 -21.92
C LEU A 33 2.46 14.50 -21.59
N ARG A 34 1.82 15.48 -22.23
CA ARG A 34 1.99 16.89 -21.89
C ARG A 34 1.07 17.26 -20.73
N LEU A 35 1.48 18.22 -19.91
CA LEU A 35 0.69 18.72 -18.78
C LEU A 35 0.03 20.07 -19.09
N PRO A 36 -1.13 20.38 -18.46
CA PRO A 36 -1.80 21.67 -18.61
C PRO A 36 -0.87 22.86 -18.31
N ALA A 37 -0.95 23.91 -19.11
CA ALA A 37 -0.10 25.10 -18.95
C ALA A 37 -0.42 25.88 -17.67
N ASP A 38 -1.67 25.83 -17.19
CA ASP A 38 -2.06 26.50 -15.96
C ASP A 38 -1.45 25.83 -14.71
N TYR A 39 -1.41 24.49 -14.67
CA TYR A 39 -0.70 23.71 -13.67
C TYR A 39 0.79 24.04 -13.62
N LYS A 40 1.46 24.03 -14.78
CA LYS A 40 2.89 24.34 -14.87
C LYS A 40 3.21 25.73 -14.32
N ARG A 41 2.35 26.72 -14.57
CA ARG A 41 2.49 28.06 -13.99
C ARG A 41 2.29 28.08 -12.48
N VAL A 42 1.35 27.30 -11.93
CA VAL A 42 1.17 27.18 -10.48
C VAL A 42 2.43 26.59 -9.85
N ALA A 43 2.94 25.49 -10.41
CA ALA A 43 4.15 24.83 -9.94
C ALA A 43 5.40 25.72 -10.03
N ASP A 44 5.64 26.35 -11.18
CA ASP A 44 6.81 27.23 -11.39
C ASP A 44 6.81 28.44 -10.47
N ARG A 45 5.63 28.98 -10.15
CA ARG A 45 5.48 30.20 -9.35
C ARG A 45 5.43 29.94 -7.85
N TYR A 46 4.73 28.90 -7.43
CA TYR A 46 4.38 28.68 -6.02
C TYR A 46 5.00 27.41 -5.42
N GLY A 47 5.46 26.47 -6.26
CA GLY A 47 5.94 25.15 -5.81
C GLY A 47 4.82 24.27 -5.24
N PRO A 48 5.13 23.28 -4.37
CA PRO A 48 4.12 22.49 -3.70
C PRO A 48 3.39 23.33 -2.65
N VAL A 49 2.06 23.38 -2.72
CA VAL A 49 1.26 24.33 -1.95
C VAL A 49 0.01 23.74 -1.33
N ASP A 50 -0.36 24.30 -0.17
CA ASP A 50 -1.70 24.23 0.38
C ASP A 50 -2.51 25.38 -0.23
N PHE A 51 -3.48 25.06 -1.09
CA PHE A 51 -4.47 25.99 -1.59
C PHE A 51 -5.71 25.98 -0.69
N GLY A 52 -6.11 27.17 -0.23
CA GLY A 52 -7.23 27.36 0.68
C GLY A 52 -7.13 26.54 1.96
N GLU A 53 -5.89 26.33 2.45
CA GLU A 53 -5.57 25.52 3.64
C GLU A 53 -6.00 24.04 3.58
N TYR A 54 -6.57 23.58 2.47
CA TYR A 54 -7.25 22.29 2.38
C TYR A 54 -6.78 21.42 1.22
N VAL A 55 -6.51 22.00 0.06
CA VAL A 55 -6.08 21.27 -1.14
C VAL A 55 -4.58 21.30 -1.24
N TRP A 56 -3.95 20.14 -1.28
CA TRP A 56 -2.53 19.98 -1.57
C TRP A 56 -2.35 19.83 -3.06
N ILE A 57 -1.77 20.84 -3.70
CA ILE A 57 -1.38 20.78 -5.11
C ILE A 57 0.01 20.17 -5.16
N HIS A 58 0.09 18.92 -5.61
CA HIS A 58 1.35 18.21 -5.76
C HIS A 58 2.05 18.66 -7.05
N VAL A 59 3.32 19.01 -6.94
CA VAL A 59 4.19 19.38 -8.06
C VAL A 59 5.36 18.42 -8.13
N PRO A 60 6.08 18.32 -9.26
CA PRO A 60 7.25 17.46 -9.40
C PRO A 60 8.39 17.92 -8.47
N CYS A 61 8.35 17.44 -7.22
CA CYS A 61 9.33 17.72 -6.18
C CYS A 61 9.61 16.47 -5.34
N VAL A 62 10.71 16.51 -4.61
CA VAL A 62 11.13 15.45 -3.69
C VAL A 62 11.49 16.06 -2.34
N GLN A 63 11.19 15.37 -1.26
CA GLN A 63 11.79 15.62 0.04
C GLN A 63 12.14 14.27 0.67
N ARG A 64 13.42 14.09 0.97
CA ARG A 64 13.97 12.82 1.47
C ARG A 64 13.16 12.31 2.68
N ASP A 65 12.85 11.01 2.66
CA ASP A 65 12.13 10.28 3.71
C ASP A 65 10.70 10.82 3.96
N ARG A 66 10.14 11.63 3.04
CA ARG A 66 8.79 12.20 3.16
C ARG A 66 7.94 12.11 1.90
N PHE A 67 8.51 12.43 0.74
CA PHE A 67 7.75 12.51 -0.50
C PHE A 67 8.65 12.35 -1.72
N ASP A 68 8.22 11.51 -2.65
CA ASP A 68 8.70 11.47 -4.02
C ASP A 68 7.49 11.56 -4.95
N TYR A 69 7.53 12.47 -5.94
CA TYR A 69 6.41 12.71 -6.85
C TYR A 69 6.01 11.45 -7.65
N GLY A 70 6.99 10.68 -8.14
CA GLY A 70 6.74 9.47 -8.91
C GLY A 70 6.18 8.35 -8.04
N GLU A 71 6.72 8.17 -6.84
CA GLU A 71 6.19 7.19 -5.87
C GLU A 71 4.77 7.53 -5.44
N TRP A 72 4.50 8.80 -5.14
CA TRP A 72 3.17 9.30 -4.81
C TRP A 72 2.19 9.02 -5.94
N LEU A 73 2.52 9.41 -7.17
CA LEU A 73 1.65 9.23 -8.33
C LEU A 73 1.31 7.74 -8.56
N ARG A 74 2.32 6.87 -8.56
CA ARG A 74 2.15 5.42 -8.75
C ARG A 74 1.28 4.82 -7.64
N THR A 75 1.55 5.18 -6.39
CA THR A 75 0.82 4.66 -5.23
C THR A 75 -0.64 5.16 -5.25
N THR A 76 -0.86 6.45 -5.52
CA THR A 76 -2.20 7.03 -5.61
C THR A 76 -3.02 6.41 -6.73
N HIS A 77 -2.45 6.23 -7.93
CA HIS A 77 -3.15 5.56 -9.03
C HIS A 77 -3.50 4.10 -8.70
N ARG A 78 -2.55 3.35 -8.12
CA ARG A 78 -2.80 1.97 -7.69
C ARG A 78 -3.92 1.89 -6.65
N GLN A 79 -3.89 2.73 -5.62
CA GLN A 79 -4.92 2.73 -4.57
C GLN A 79 -6.28 3.12 -5.14
N ALA A 80 -6.36 4.16 -5.99
CA ALA A 80 -7.59 4.56 -6.63
C ALA A 80 -8.17 3.44 -7.52
N ARG A 81 -7.32 2.73 -8.27
CA ARG A 81 -7.71 1.56 -9.07
C ARG A 81 -8.30 0.45 -8.19
N ILE A 82 -7.60 0.04 -7.13
CA ILE A 82 -8.08 -0.97 -6.17
C ILE A 82 -9.43 -0.57 -5.58
N GLU A 83 -9.55 0.69 -5.17
CA GLU A 83 -10.77 1.24 -4.59
C GLU A 83 -11.96 1.17 -5.56
N THR A 84 -11.72 1.28 -6.87
CA THR A 84 -12.77 1.20 -7.90
C THR A 84 -13.25 -0.22 -8.19
N ARG A 85 -12.55 -1.27 -7.71
CA ARG A 85 -12.99 -2.66 -7.90
C ARG A 85 -14.36 -2.95 -7.30
N GLY A 86 -14.74 -2.19 -6.25
CA GLY A 86 -16.08 -2.24 -5.67
C GLY A 86 -17.20 -1.63 -6.55
N LEU A 87 -16.87 -0.97 -7.66
CA LEU A 87 -17.82 -0.40 -8.61
C LEU A 87 -18.13 -1.39 -9.75
N PRO A 88 -19.32 -1.27 -10.39
CA PRO A 88 -19.61 -1.96 -11.64
C PRO A 88 -18.53 -1.70 -12.68
N GLU A 89 -18.12 -2.73 -13.44
CA GLU A 89 -17.02 -2.65 -14.42
C GLU A 89 -17.16 -1.47 -15.39
N ALA A 90 -18.37 -1.22 -15.89
CA ALA A 90 -18.67 -0.13 -16.82
C ALA A 90 -18.51 1.29 -16.22
N GLU A 91 -18.44 1.40 -14.89
CA GLU A 91 -18.29 2.66 -14.16
C GLU A 91 -16.86 2.88 -13.65
N ARG A 92 -15.96 1.90 -13.81
CA ARG A 92 -14.58 2.00 -13.33
C ARG A 92 -13.78 2.98 -14.20
N PRO A 93 -13.21 4.04 -13.61
CA PRO A 93 -12.31 4.91 -14.35
C PRO A 93 -11.03 4.16 -14.71
N VAL A 94 -10.49 4.49 -15.89
CA VAL A 94 -9.15 4.10 -16.31
C VAL A 94 -8.13 5.06 -15.68
N PHE A 95 -6.92 4.59 -15.36
CA PHE A 95 -5.86 5.40 -14.77
C PHE A 95 -4.62 5.42 -15.66
N HIS A 96 -3.94 6.57 -15.72
CA HIS A 96 -2.66 6.66 -16.41
C HIS A 96 -1.64 5.69 -15.77
N PRO A 97 -0.83 4.94 -16.55
CA PRO A 97 -0.42 5.18 -17.95
C PRO A 97 -1.34 4.66 -19.06
N GLU A 98 -2.47 4.04 -18.74
CA GLU A 98 -3.40 3.59 -19.78
C GLU A 98 -3.94 4.77 -20.60
N PRO A 99 -4.12 4.61 -21.93
CA PRO A 99 -4.59 5.69 -22.79
C PRO A 99 -5.92 6.29 -22.32
N GLY A 100 -5.97 7.61 -22.13
CA GLY A 100 -7.16 8.32 -21.65
C GLY A 100 -7.41 8.16 -20.14
N GLY A 101 -6.48 7.57 -19.40
CA GLY A 101 -6.63 7.37 -17.96
C GLY A 101 -6.55 8.68 -17.14
N LEU A 102 -7.15 8.65 -15.96
CA LEU A 102 -7.08 9.72 -14.98
C LEU A 102 -5.63 9.91 -14.49
N LEU A 103 -5.21 11.17 -14.36
CA LEU A 103 -3.88 11.55 -13.87
C LEU A 103 -4.01 12.39 -12.60
N ALA A 104 -3.52 11.89 -11.47
CA ALA A 104 -3.60 12.58 -10.18
C ALA A 104 -2.70 13.82 -10.17
N TRP A 105 -3.17 14.89 -9.53
CA TRP A 105 -2.43 16.15 -9.38
C TRP A 105 -2.52 16.77 -7.99
N GLY A 106 -3.43 16.30 -7.15
CA GLY A 106 -3.61 16.83 -5.81
C GLY A 106 -4.37 15.87 -4.92
N CYS A 107 -4.31 16.14 -3.62
CA CYS A 107 -5.22 15.55 -2.65
C CYS A 107 -5.71 16.61 -1.69
N THR A 108 -6.63 16.25 -0.82
CA THR A 108 -7.09 17.14 0.25
C THR A 108 -6.67 16.64 1.61
N ARG A 109 -6.75 17.52 2.62
CA ARG A 109 -6.68 17.12 4.03
C ARG A 109 -7.78 16.13 4.44
N GLY A 110 -8.87 16.06 3.67
CA GLY A 110 -9.95 15.08 3.85
C GLY A 110 -9.62 13.70 3.29
N SER A 111 -8.55 13.54 2.51
CA SER A 111 -8.20 12.34 1.73
C SER A 111 -8.91 12.18 0.39
N ASP A 112 -9.67 13.20 -0.07
CA ASP A 112 -10.11 13.26 -1.47
C ASP A 112 -8.89 13.33 -2.40
N VAL A 113 -8.96 12.66 -3.55
CA VAL A 113 -7.92 12.71 -4.59
C VAL A 113 -8.46 13.42 -5.81
N LEU A 114 -7.65 14.33 -6.37
CA LEU A 114 -8.00 15.13 -7.53
C LEU A 114 -7.18 14.68 -8.74
N PHE A 115 -7.88 14.46 -9.85
CA PHE A 115 -7.35 13.96 -11.10
C PHE A 115 -7.69 14.90 -12.25
N TRP A 116 -6.93 14.81 -13.34
CA TRP A 116 -7.33 15.27 -14.66
C TRP A 116 -7.91 14.12 -15.46
N ASP A 117 -9.00 14.37 -16.18
CA ASP A 117 -9.52 13.50 -17.22
C ASP A 117 -8.74 13.72 -18.53
N THR A 118 -7.73 12.88 -18.77
CA THR A 118 -6.90 13.00 -19.98
C THR A 118 -7.65 12.61 -21.25
N SER A 119 -8.79 11.92 -21.13
CA SER A 119 -9.66 11.56 -22.27
C SER A 119 -10.54 12.73 -22.75
N ALA A 120 -10.73 13.76 -21.94
CA ALA A 120 -11.60 14.89 -22.25
C ALA A 120 -11.14 15.67 -23.50
N SER A 121 -9.83 15.69 -23.77
CA SER A 121 -9.27 16.34 -24.96
C SER A 121 -7.85 15.90 -25.26
N ALA A 122 -7.46 15.95 -26.55
CA ALA A 122 -6.07 15.84 -26.96
C ALA A 122 -5.22 17.08 -26.58
N ASP A 123 -5.89 18.19 -26.24
CA ASP A 123 -5.26 19.41 -25.72
C ASP A 123 -5.28 19.41 -24.18
N PRO A 124 -4.11 19.30 -23.50
CA PRO A 124 -4.06 19.25 -22.04
C PRO A 124 -4.68 20.47 -21.36
N ASP A 125 -4.67 21.63 -22.02
CA ASP A 125 -5.27 22.87 -21.48
C ASP A 125 -6.80 22.79 -21.37
N ARG A 126 -7.41 21.71 -21.88
CA ARG A 126 -8.86 21.43 -21.81
C ARG A 126 -9.19 20.24 -20.93
N TRP A 127 -8.21 19.66 -20.22
CA TRP A 127 -8.48 18.58 -19.29
C TRP A 127 -9.32 19.07 -18.12
N THR A 128 -10.34 18.28 -17.80
CA THR A 128 -11.31 18.58 -16.75
C THR A 128 -10.95 17.87 -15.45
N VAL A 129 -11.37 18.44 -14.33
CA VAL A 129 -11.09 17.88 -13.00
C VAL A 129 -12.06 16.75 -12.68
N VAL A 130 -11.52 15.64 -12.18
CA VAL A 130 -12.30 14.55 -11.57
C VAL A 130 -11.86 14.41 -10.12
N VAL A 131 -12.82 14.32 -9.20
CA VAL A 131 -12.53 14.11 -7.77
C VAL A 131 -13.07 12.77 -7.33
N GLN A 132 -12.20 12.02 -6.65
CA GLN A 132 -12.55 10.87 -5.85
C GLN A 132 -12.72 11.33 -4.41
N HIS A 133 -13.95 11.28 -3.90
CA HIS A 133 -14.26 11.66 -2.53
C HIS A 133 -14.02 10.50 -1.56
N SER A 134 -13.31 10.78 -0.46
CA SER A 134 -13.15 9.84 0.63
C SER A 134 -14.44 9.77 1.46
N GLY A 135 -15.21 8.70 1.26
CA GLY A 135 -16.45 8.42 1.98
C GLY A 135 -17.70 9.00 1.31
N ALA A 136 -18.73 8.16 1.15
CA ALA A 136 -20.06 8.64 0.85
C ALA A 136 -20.64 9.25 2.14
N VAL A 137 -20.91 10.54 2.18
CA VAL A 137 -21.70 11.10 3.29
C VAL A 137 -23.14 10.59 3.10
N PRO A 138 -23.70 9.72 3.96
CA PRO A 138 -25.03 9.16 3.73
C PRO A 138 -26.07 10.28 3.65
N GLY A 139 -26.95 10.24 2.64
CA GLY A 139 -27.99 11.25 2.42
C GLY A 139 -27.52 12.57 1.78
N SER A 140 -26.22 12.72 1.52
CA SER A 140 -25.68 13.91 0.86
C SER A 140 -25.87 13.96 -0.66
N GLY A 141 -26.16 12.81 -1.28
CA GLY A 141 -26.17 12.66 -2.74
C GLY A 141 -24.77 12.74 -3.38
N LEU A 142 -23.69 12.77 -2.58
CA LEU A 142 -22.33 12.79 -3.10
C LEU A 142 -21.99 11.44 -3.74
N LEU A 143 -21.76 11.45 -5.05
CA LEU A 143 -21.14 10.33 -5.74
C LEU A 143 -19.67 10.25 -5.33
N ARG A 144 -19.16 9.02 -5.13
CA ARG A 144 -17.76 8.80 -4.80
C ARG A 144 -16.81 9.37 -5.85
N TRP A 145 -17.22 9.31 -7.12
CA TRP A 145 -16.51 9.90 -8.25
C TRP A 145 -17.35 11.02 -8.84
N HIS A 146 -16.76 12.20 -8.98
CA HIS A 146 -17.42 13.35 -9.57
C HIS A 146 -16.55 13.99 -10.65
N ARG A 147 -17.12 14.19 -11.85
CA ARG A 147 -16.46 14.90 -12.95
C ARG A 147 -16.98 16.34 -12.97
N TYR A 148 -16.07 17.31 -12.93
CA TYR A 148 -16.37 18.73 -13.04
C TYR A 148 -15.98 19.20 -14.44
N ASP A 149 -16.87 19.86 -15.16
CA ASP A 149 -16.57 20.47 -16.47
C ASP A 149 -15.76 21.77 -16.31
N LEU A 150 -14.65 21.68 -15.57
CA LEU A 150 -13.78 22.79 -15.19
C LEU A 150 -12.32 22.37 -15.31
N THR A 151 -11.49 23.28 -15.83
CA THR A 151 -10.02 23.15 -15.80
C THR A 151 -9.50 23.30 -14.37
N LEU A 152 -8.21 23.01 -14.12
CA LEU A 152 -7.64 23.13 -12.77
C LEU A 152 -7.89 24.53 -12.17
N THR A 153 -7.55 25.58 -12.91
CA THR A 153 -7.69 26.94 -12.35
C THR A 153 -9.16 27.33 -12.17
N ASP A 154 -10.04 26.92 -13.07
CA ASP A 154 -11.47 27.23 -12.96
C ASP A 154 -12.11 26.45 -11.79
N TYR A 155 -11.68 25.21 -11.54
CA TYR A 155 -12.08 24.42 -10.38
C TYR A 155 -11.63 25.09 -9.07
N LEU A 156 -10.36 25.50 -8.97
CA LEU A 156 -9.85 26.21 -7.78
C LEU A 156 -10.58 27.53 -7.54
N ARG A 157 -10.85 28.31 -8.61
CA ARG A 157 -11.67 29.53 -8.50
C ARG A 157 -13.06 29.22 -7.98
N HIS A 158 -13.67 28.16 -8.50
CA HIS A 158 -15.02 27.75 -8.12
C HIS A 158 -15.11 27.26 -6.67
N ALA A 159 -14.02 26.67 -6.14
CA ALA A 159 -13.92 26.27 -4.74
C ALA A 159 -13.77 27.46 -3.77
N VAL A 160 -13.15 28.57 -4.22
CA VAL A 160 -12.98 29.79 -3.40
C VAL A 160 -14.31 30.52 -3.24
N ARG A 161 -14.82 30.57 -2.01
CA ARG A 161 -16.11 31.15 -1.66
C ARG A 161 -16.05 31.72 -0.25
N ASP A 162 -16.79 32.80 0.01
CA ASP A 162 -16.85 33.45 1.33
C ASP A 162 -17.85 32.77 2.29
N THR A 163 -18.76 31.95 1.75
CA THR A 163 -19.90 31.36 2.46
C THR A 163 -20.11 29.90 2.09
N TRP A 164 -20.60 29.09 3.03
CA TRP A 164 -21.08 27.75 2.72
C TRP A 164 -22.39 27.87 1.94
N GLU A 165 -22.36 27.51 0.67
CA GLU A 165 -23.53 27.42 -0.19
C GLU A 165 -23.70 26.00 -0.68
N LEU A 166 -24.94 25.51 -0.69
CA LEU A 166 -25.30 24.30 -1.43
C LEU A 166 -24.99 24.58 -2.92
N PRO A 167 -24.06 23.84 -3.54
CA PRO A 167 -23.69 24.07 -4.92
C PRO A 167 -24.91 23.91 -5.83
N SER A 168 -24.95 24.67 -6.92
CA SER A 168 -25.97 24.54 -7.97
C SER A 168 -25.29 24.29 -9.33
N PRO A 169 -25.54 23.14 -9.99
CA PRO A 169 -26.40 22.05 -9.53
C PRO A 169 -25.87 21.36 -8.26
N PRO A 170 -26.75 20.76 -7.44
CA PRO A 170 -26.35 20.04 -6.24
C PRO A 170 -25.39 18.90 -6.59
N GLY A 171 -24.25 18.88 -5.90
CA GLY A 171 -23.18 17.92 -6.06
C GLY A 171 -22.15 18.10 -4.94
N PRO A 172 -21.15 17.22 -4.80
CA PRO A 172 -20.05 17.50 -3.90
C PRO A 172 -19.33 18.70 -4.48
N LEU A 173 -19.25 19.80 -3.74
CA LEU A 173 -18.31 20.85 -4.09
C LEU A 173 -17.32 20.98 -2.96
N MET A 174 -16.05 20.96 -3.32
CA MET A 174 -15.00 21.28 -2.38
C MET A 174 -15.09 22.76 -1.99
N GLY A 175 -14.88 23.05 -0.71
CA GLY A 175 -15.04 24.38 -0.15
C GLY A 175 -16.41 24.65 0.48
N PRO A 176 -16.69 25.89 0.89
CA PRO A 176 -15.94 27.12 0.62
C PRO A 176 -14.51 27.04 1.13
N LEU A 177 -13.55 27.40 0.27
CA LEU A 177 -12.14 27.51 0.63
C LEU A 177 -11.75 28.99 0.68
N PRO A 178 -10.87 29.40 1.60
CA PRO A 178 -10.27 30.73 1.54
C PRO A 178 -9.40 30.86 0.27
N GLY A 179 -9.35 32.05 -0.31
CA GLY A 179 -8.45 32.39 -1.41
C GLY A 179 -7.01 32.59 -0.93
N THR A 180 -6.40 31.55 -0.36
CA THR A 180 -5.03 31.58 0.15
C THR A 180 -4.16 30.52 -0.54
N VAL A 181 -2.88 30.82 -0.72
CA VAL A 181 -1.89 29.85 -1.22
C VAL A 181 -0.67 29.90 -0.32
N ALA A 182 -0.29 28.77 0.27
CA ALA A 182 0.81 28.67 1.23
C ALA A 182 1.76 27.54 0.84
N ARG A 183 3.06 27.66 1.12
CA ARG A 183 3.99 26.52 1.04
C ARG A 183 3.46 25.40 1.92
N THR A 184 3.31 24.20 1.38
CA THR A 184 2.76 23.09 2.16
C THR A 184 3.60 22.80 3.39
N ALA A 185 2.95 22.61 4.54
CA ALA A 185 3.64 22.29 5.80
C ALA A 185 4.24 20.88 5.77
N PHE A 186 3.79 20.03 4.84
CA PHE A 186 4.29 18.67 4.68
C PHE A 186 5.69 18.64 4.05
N LEU A 187 5.98 19.61 3.17
CA LEU A 187 7.20 19.70 2.36
C LEU A 187 7.91 21.06 2.54
N PRO A 188 8.36 21.41 3.75
CA PRO A 188 9.05 22.68 3.98
C PRO A 188 10.34 22.79 3.16
N ASP A 189 11.01 21.67 2.90
CA ASP A 189 12.34 21.59 2.28
C ASP A 189 12.29 20.85 0.93
N ALA A 190 11.16 20.94 0.21
CA ALA A 190 11.02 20.36 -1.13
C ALA A 190 12.12 20.82 -2.09
N GLU A 191 12.75 19.86 -2.74
CA GLU A 191 13.78 20.01 -3.75
C GLU A 191 13.25 19.61 -5.14
N ALA A 192 14.02 19.95 -6.18
CA ALA A 192 13.69 19.60 -7.56
C ALA A 192 13.62 18.08 -7.73
N TRP A 193 12.52 17.59 -8.30
CA TRP A 193 12.39 16.17 -8.62
C TRP A 193 13.10 15.85 -9.92
N ILE A 194 13.78 14.72 -9.93
CA ILE A 194 14.42 14.17 -11.13
C ILE A 194 13.67 12.88 -11.45
N PRO A 195 13.02 12.80 -12.63
CA PRO A 195 12.33 11.58 -13.01
C PRO A 195 13.26 10.37 -12.93
N PRO A 196 12.84 9.26 -12.29
CA PRO A 196 13.68 8.09 -12.18
C PRO A 196 13.95 7.50 -13.57
N ALA A 197 15.19 7.03 -13.77
CA ALA A 197 15.54 6.32 -15.00
C ALA A 197 14.71 5.02 -15.10
N PRO A 198 14.30 4.59 -16.32
CA PRO A 198 13.66 3.31 -16.50
C PRO A 198 14.52 2.18 -15.92
N VAL A 199 13.94 1.40 -15.01
CA VAL A 199 14.61 0.23 -14.43
C VAL A 199 14.39 -0.95 -15.37
N PRO A 200 15.44 -1.67 -15.80
CA PRO A 200 15.26 -2.87 -16.61
C PRO A 200 14.45 -3.92 -15.84
N PRO A 201 13.64 -4.75 -16.53
CA PRO A 201 12.90 -5.82 -15.87
C PRO A 201 13.82 -6.70 -15.05
N ARG A 202 13.43 -7.01 -13.81
CA ARG A 202 14.20 -7.86 -12.90
C ARG A 202 14.40 -9.27 -13.46
N LEU A 203 13.41 -9.77 -14.19
CA LEU A 203 13.40 -11.11 -14.78
C LEU A 203 13.28 -11.00 -16.31
N THR A 204 13.98 -11.88 -17.02
CA THR A 204 13.73 -12.11 -18.46
C THR A 204 12.34 -12.72 -18.66
N GLU A 205 11.81 -12.69 -19.89
CA GLU A 205 10.50 -13.31 -20.20
C GLU A 205 10.47 -14.82 -19.87
N ALA A 206 11.58 -15.51 -20.09
CA ALA A 206 11.71 -16.93 -19.76
C ALA A 206 11.69 -17.17 -18.24
N GLU A 207 12.44 -16.38 -17.48
CA GLU A 207 12.44 -16.45 -16.02
C GLU A 207 11.10 -16.03 -15.43
N ARG A 208 10.43 -15.03 -16.01
CA ARG A 208 9.09 -14.60 -15.58
C ARG A 208 8.07 -15.72 -15.71
N ARG A 209 8.11 -16.49 -16.81
CA ARG A 209 7.26 -17.68 -17.00
C ARG A 209 7.53 -18.74 -15.93
N ILE A 210 8.80 -18.97 -15.59
CA ILE A 210 9.15 -19.91 -14.52
C ILE A 210 8.68 -19.39 -13.16
N ALA A 211 8.94 -18.13 -12.85
CA ALA A 211 8.59 -17.52 -11.57
C ALA A 211 7.07 -17.52 -11.34
N LEU A 212 6.28 -17.21 -12.36
CA LEU A 212 4.83 -16.99 -12.22
C LEU A 212 3.97 -18.21 -12.56
N GLU A 213 4.43 -19.12 -13.42
CA GLU A 213 3.56 -20.17 -13.96
C GLU A 213 4.07 -21.59 -13.68
N THR A 214 5.35 -21.89 -13.95
CA THR A 214 5.82 -23.29 -14.02
C THR A 214 6.75 -23.72 -12.90
N GLY A 215 7.40 -22.79 -12.21
CA GLY A 215 8.26 -23.08 -11.07
C GLY A 215 7.45 -23.59 -9.87
N ILE A 216 8.06 -24.46 -9.07
CA ILE A 216 7.41 -25.08 -7.91
C ILE A 216 8.35 -25.01 -6.70
N GLY A 217 7.78 -25.09 -5.49
CA GLY A 217 8.53 -25.16 -4.25
C GLY A 217 9.57 -24.05 -4.10
N SER A 218 10.71 -24.42 -3.50
CA SER A 218 11.76 -23.46 -3.13
C SER A 218 12.40 -22.75 -4.32
N ASP A 219 12.54 -23.44 -5.46
CA ASP A 219 13.18 -22.85 -6.64
C ASP A 219 12.29 -21.79 -7.28
N GLY A 220 10.97 -22.06 -7.37
CA GLY A 220 9.98 -21.07 -7.79
C GLY A 220 9.96 -19.85 -6.87
N LEU A 221 9.93 -20.09 -5.55
CA LEU A 221 9.92 -19.03 -4.55
C LEU A 221 11.19 -18.17 -4.60
N ARG A 222 12.37 -18.79 -4.74
CA ARG A 222 13.66 -18.06 -4.81
C ARG A 222 13.81 -17.23 -6.08
N LEU A 223 13.24 -17.68 -7.19
CA LEU A 223 13.26 -16.90 -8.43
C LEU A 223 12.32 -15.69 -8.33
N LEU A 224 11.12 -15.90 -7.76
CA LEU A 224 10.14 -14.85 -7.61
C LEU A 224 10.52 -13.84 -6.52
N SER A 225 10.94 -14.31 -5.35
CA SER A 225 11.29 -13.51 -4.17
C SER A 225 12.71 -13.87 -3.73
N PRO A 226 13.76 -13.24 -4.28
CA PRO A 226 15.15 -13.63 -4.00
C PRO A 226 15.50 -13.61 -2.51
N PRO A 227 16.23 -14.63 -1.99
CA PRO A 227 16.67 -14.63 -0.60
C PRO A 227 17.73 -13.54 -0.37
N PRO A 228 17.86 -13.03 0.87
CA PRO A 228 18.92 -12.10 1.22
C PRO A 228 20.29 -12.79 1.14
N GLU A 229 21.34 -12.01 0.85
CA GLU A 229 22.72 -12.54 0.87
C GLU A 229 23.14 -13.07 2.25
N ARG A 230 22.56 -12.51 3.31
CA ARG A 230 22.83 -12.88 4.71
C ARG A 230 21.52 -12.99 5.48
N PRO A 231 20.91 -14.18 5.52
CA PRO A 231 19.77 -14.49 6.37
C PRO A 231 20.06 -14.18 7.84
N TYR A 232 19.11 -13.55 8.52
CA TYR A 232 19.20 -13.31 9.96
C TYR A 232 18.27 -14.24 10.73
N LEU A 233 18.83 -15.12 11.56
CA LEU A 233 18.05 -16.04 12.40
C LEU A 233 18.08 -15.67 13.89
N GLY A 234 19.01 -14.80 14.31
CA GLY A 234 19.40 -14.61 15.70
C GLY A 234 20.72 -15.32 16.03
N ASN A 235 21.05 -15.40 17.33
CA ASN A 235 22.35 -15.88 17.83
C ASN A 235 22.29 -17.25 18.53
N GLY A 236 21.11 -17.88 18.55
CA GLY A 236 20.84 -19.17 19.20
C GLY A 236 21.07 -20.38 18.29
N SER A 237 20.44 -21.50 18.64
CA SER A 237 20.49 -22.76 17.89
C SER A 237 19.09 -23.38 17.79
N TRP A 238 18.85 -24.14 16.72
CA TRP A 238 17.59 -24.87 16.54
C TRP A 238 17.37 -25.87 17.67
N GLU A 239 18.41 -26.56 18.14
CA GLU A 239 18.31 -27.48 19.29
C GLU A 239 17.86 -26.75 20.56
N GLY A 240 18.35 -25.54 20.80
CA GLY A 240 17.93 -24.70 21.91
C GLY A 240 16.46 -24.30 21.82
N LEU A 241 16.01 -23.85 20.64
CA LEU A 241 14.62 -23.50 20.41
C LEU A 241 13.69 -24.72 20.58
N PHE A 242 14.08 -25.89 20.06
CA PHE A 242 13.27 -27.11 20.20
C PHE A 242 13.16 -27.57 21.65
N ALA A 243 14.25 -27.44 22.42
CA ALA A 243 14.22 -27.75 23.85
C ALA A 243 13.31 -26.79 24.62
N GLU A 244 13.27 -25.52 24.22
CA GLU A 244 12.42 -24.49 24.81
C GLU A 244 10.93 -24.70 24.48
N LEU A 245 10.59 -25.01 23.22
CA LEU A 245 9.23 -25.30 22.80
C LEU A 245 8.72 -26.68 23.27
N GLY A 246 9.63 -27.59 23.64
CA GLY A 246 9.30 -28.98 23.96
C GLY A 246 8.94 -29.84 22.74
N THR A 247 9.18 -29.31 21.53
CA THR A 247 8.89 -29.98 20.25
C THR A 247 9.81 -29.46 19.16
N ARG A 248 9.99 -30.24 18.09
CA ARG A 248 10.66 -29.75 16.88
C ARG A 248 9.67 -28.92 16.06
N LEU A 249 10.19 -28.02 15.23
CA LEU A 249 9.40 -27.35 14.21
C LEU A 249 9.43 -28.15 12.90
N PRO A 250 8.46 -27.95 11.99
CA PRO A 250 8.47 -28.60 10.68
C PRO A 250 9.80 -28.33 9.94
N GLY A 251 10.39 -29.37 9.35
CA GLY A 251 11.66 -29.28 8.65
C GLY A 251 11.61 -28.35 7.44
N GLU A 252 10.43 -28.19 6.82
CA GLU A 252 10.19 -27.20 5.76
C GLU A 252 10.47 -25.77 6.23
N TYR A 253 9.97 -25.42 7.43
CA TYR A 253 10.22 -24.11 8.03
C TYR A 253 11.69 -23.89 8.33
N VAL A 254 12.38 -24.87 8.92
CA VAL A 254 13.81 -24.78 9.22
C VAL A 254 14.61 -24.49 7.94
N ARG A 255 14.35 -25.22 6.86
CA ARG A 255 15.02 -25.01 5.56
C ARG A 255 14.72 -23.63 4.96
N LEU A 256 13.49 -23.15 5.11
CA LEU A 256 13.11 -21.80 4.66
C LEU A 256 13.88 -20.74 5.45
N MET A 257 13.91 -20.86 6.78
CA MET A 257 14.59 -19.91 7.68
C MET A 257 16.11 -19.95 7.52
N ASP A 258 16.73 -21.09 7.25
CA ASP A 258 18.16 -21.16 6.94
C ASP A 258 18.49 -20.43 5.61
N GLY A 259 17.52 -20.38 4.67
CA GLY A 259 17.68 -19.73 3.37
C GLY A 259 17.29 -18.25 3.33
N TYR A 260 16.27 -17.83 4.08
CA TYR A 260 15.73 -16.47 4.09
C TYR A 260 15.98 -15.74 5.41
N GLY A 261 15.96 -16.47 6.51
CA GLY A 261 15.96 -15.90 7.86
C GLY A 261 14.62 -15.29 8.21
N ALA A 262 14.61 -14.55 9.31
CA ALA A 262 13.51 -13.70 9.70
C ALA A 262 13.48 -12.44 8.85
N GLY A 263 12.27 -11.93 8.64
CA GLY A 263 12.03 -10.84 7.71
C GLY A 263 10.56 -10.51 7.55
N ILE A 264 10.27 -9.68 6.57
CA ILE A 264 8.90 -9.40 6.11
C ILE A 264 8.77 -9.74 4.64
N TRP A 265 7.73 -10.49 4.33
CA TRP A 265 7.33 -10.80 2.97
C TRP A 265 6.33 -9.76 2.48
N SER A 266 6.57 -9.23 1.28
CA SER A 266 5.76 -8.21 0.61
C SER A 266 5.35 -7.04 1.53
N GLU A 267 6.26 -6.64 2.42
CA GLU A 267 6.04 -5.60 3.44
C GLU A 267 4.79 -5.78 4.32
N TRP A 268 4.27 -7.03 4.41
CA TRP A 268 3.03 -7.34 5.11
C TRP A 268 3.16 -8.51 6.10
N LEU A 269 3.69 -9.67 5.69
CA LEU A 269 3.77 -10.86 6.56
C LEU A 269 5.14 -10.96 7.25
N ARG A 270 5.17 -10.78 8.56
CA ARG A 270 6.40 -10.74 9.37
C ARG A 270 6.68 -12.12 9.95
N PHE A 271 7.87 -12.64 9.68
CA PHE A 271 8.36 -13.88 10.27
C PHE A 271 9.13 -13.54 11.54
N HIS A 272 8.84 -14.27 12.62
CA HIS A 272 9.53 -14.07 13.89
C HIS A 272 11.00 -14.50 13.80
N THR A 273 11.88 -13.87 14.59
CA THR A 273 13.30 -14.25 14.69
C THR A 273 13.44 -15.55 15.51
N PRO A 274 13.69 -16.72 14.88
CA PRO A 274 13.52 -18.01 15.53
C PRO A 274 14.59 -18.28 16.59
N LEU A 275 15.83 -17.85 16.35
CA LEU A 275 16.99 -18.13 17.21
C LEU A 275 17.40 -16.89 18.01
N ARG A 276 16.49 -15.96 18.26
CA ARG A 276 16.76 -14.81 19.14
C ARG A 276 16.93 -15.28 20.58
N VAL A 277 18.00 -14.82 21.23
CA VAL A 277 18.27 -15.05 22.65
C VAL A 277 17.96 -13.77 23.45
N GLY A 278 17.44 -13.93 24.66
CA GLY A 278 17.09 -12.80 25.54
C GLY A 278 15.62 -12.39 25.45
N GLU A 279 15.36 -11.08 25.51
CA GLU A 279 14.00 -10.53 25.44
C GLU A 279 13.38 -10.72 24.04
N ARG A 280 12.06 -10.91 24.00
CA ARG A 280 11.27 -11.04 22.76
C ARG A 280 11.76 -12.16 21.85
N ARG A 281 12.17 -13.28 22.47
CA ARG A 281 12.51 -14.52 21.78
C ARG A 281 11.28 -15.11 21.11
N PHE A 282 11.47 -16.09 20.22
CA PHE A 282 10.39 -16.74 19.49
C PHE A 282 9.23 -17.19 20.40
N LEU A 283 9.52 -17.83 21.53
CA LEU A 283 8.51 -18.27 22.49
C LEU A 283 7.72 -17.10 23.09
N THR A 284 8.31 -15.92 23.27
CA THR A 284 7.57 -14.75 23.77
C THR A 284 6.46 -14.36 22.80
N HIS A 285 6.71 -14.35 21.49
CA HIS A 285 5.66 -14.06 20.50
C HIS A 285 4.59 -15.15 20.46
N VAL A 286 4.98 -16.42 20.65
CA VAL A 286 4.04 -17.54 20.78
C VAL A 286 3.14 -17.38 22.00
N GLU A 287 3.72 -17.07 23.17
CA GLU A 287 3.00 -16.85 24.43
C GLU A 287 2.06 -15.64 24.31
N ASP A 288 2.54 -14.50 23.80
CA ASP A 288 1.73 -13.30 23.59
C ASP A 288 0.53 -13.56 22.67
N ALA A 289 0.73 -14.30 21.57
CA ALA A 289 -0.33 -14.65 20.64
C ALA A 289 -1.33 -15.66 21.25
N ALA A 290 -0.83 -16.64 22.01
CA ALA A 290 -1.67 -17.61 22.71
C ALA A 290 -2.53 -16.95 23.79
N ASP A 291 -1.97 -16.01 24.54
CA ASP A 291 -2.68 -15.22 25.55
C ASP A 291 -3.74 -14.33 24.91
N ALA A 292 -3.41 -13.61 23.83
CA ALA A 292 -4.37 -12.81 23.08
C ALA A 292 -5.52 -13.66 22.51
N TYR A 293 -5.21 -14.85 21.96
CA TYR A 293 -6.24 -15.76 21.46
C TYR A 293 -7.16 -16.25 22.59
N ARG A 294 -6.60 -16.59 23.75
CA ARG A 294 -7.36 -17.07 24.91
C ARG A 294 -8.29 -15.98 25.44
N GLU A 295 -7.82 -14.75 25.57
CA GLU A 295 -8.63 -13.60 25.99
C GLU A 295 -9.82 -13.38 25.05
N LEU A 296 -9.59 -13.44 23.73
CA LEU A 296 -10.65 -13.29 22.73
C LEU A 296 -11.63 -14.47 22.77
N LYS A 297 -11.13 -15.70 22.92
CA LYS A 297 -11.95 -16.91 23.05
C LYS A 297 -12.85 -16.89 24.29
N ASP A 298 -12.34 -16.39 25.42
CA ASP A 298 -13.09 -16.27 26.67
C ASP A 298 -14.09 -15.10 26.66
N GLY A 299 -13.77 -14.04 25.91
CA GLY A 299 -14.59 -12.83 25.79
C GLY A 299 -15.71 -12.90 24.74
N ASP A 300 -15.60 -13.79 23.76
CA ASP A 300 -16.60 -13.94 22.70
C ASP A 300 -17.64 -15.03 23.02
N ALA A 301 -18.92 -14.69 22.87
CA ALA A 301 -20.01 -15.64 23.06
C ALA A 301 -20.19 -16.57 21.84
N ASP A 302 -19.64 -16.21 20.68
CA ASP A 302 -19.68 -17.01 19.46
C ASP A 302 -18.38 -17.81 19.30
N ALA A 303 -18.42 -19.06 19.75
CA ALA A 303 -17.31 -20.00 19.67
C ALA A 303 -16.80 -20.28 18.23
N THR A 304 -17.51 -19.82 17.20
CA THR A 304 -17.09 -19.99 15.80
C THR A 304 -15.99 -19.02 15.36
N TRP A 305 -15.77 -17.91 16.06
CA TRP A 305 -14.67 -16.99 15.78
C TRP A 305 -13.33 -17.51 16.27
N TYR A 306 -13.31 -18.17 17.44
CA TYR A 306 -12.08 -18.64 18.09
C TYR A 306 -12.11 -20.14 18.40
N PRO A 307 -12.28 -21.04 17.40
CA PRO A 307 -12.46 -22.47 17.65
C PRO A 307 -11.16 -23.22 17.96
N LEU A 308 -9.99 -22.66 17.65
CA LEU A 308 -8.70 -23.37 17.78
C LEU A 308 -8.37 -23.66 19.26
N ALA A 309 -7.65 -24.76 19.50
CA ALA A 309 -7.02 -25.03 20.78
C ALA A 309 -5.84 -24.05 20.98
N VAL A 310 -5.55 -23.71 22.23
CA VAL A 310 -4.48 -22.74 22.54
C VAL A 310 -3.21 -23.51 22.88
N TRP A 311 -2.13 -23.24 22.16
CA TRP A 311 -0.83 -23.85 22.47
C TRP A 311 -0.43 -23.54 23.93
N PRO A 312 0.12 -24.51 24.70
CA PRO A 312 0.67 -25.81 24.29
C PRO A 312 -0.30 -27.00 24.39
N GLU A 313 -1.62 -26.79 24.41
CA GLU A 313 -2.57 -27.91 24.38
C GLU A 313 -2.40 -28.76 23.10
N PRO A 314 -2.68 -30.08 23.13
CA PRO A 314 -2.61 -30.92 21.93
C PRO A 314 -3.48 -30.37 20.79
N GLY A 315 -2.91 -30.24 19.59
CA GLY A 315 -3.58 -29.60 18.44
C GLY A 315 -3.64 -28.07 18.54
N GLY A 316 -2.98 -27.47 19.53
CA GLY A 316 -2.95 -26.04 19.75
C GLY A 316 -2.26 -25.29 18.61
N PHE A 317 -2.74 -24.07 18.34
CA PHE A 317 -2.17 -23.17 17.34
C PHE A 317 -0.81 -22.61 17.79
N LEU A 318 0.25 -22.94 17.05
CA LEU A 318 1.61 -22.45 17.27
C LEU A 318 1.97 -21.43 16.17
N PRO A 319 1.90 -20.12 16.44
CA PRO A 319 2.25 -19.09 15.47
C PRO A 319 3.76 -18.96 15.28
N PHE A 320 4.18 -18.67 14.05
CA PHE A 320 5.57 -18.32 13.73
C PHE A 320 5.70 -17.01 12.93
N ALA A 321 4.57 -16.45 12.51
CA ALA A 321 4.52 -15.21 11.74
C ALA A 321 3.22 -14.44 12.03
N ASN A 322 3.27 -13.12 11.85
CA ASN A 322 2.11 -12.26 11.94
C ASN A 322 2.11 -11.16 10.88
N SER A 323 0.92 -10.76 10.42
CA SER A 323 0.78 -9.63 9.51
C SER A 323 0.93 -8.30 10.21
N ILE A 324 1.17 -7.21 9.47
CA ILE A 324 1.11 -5.84 10.00
C ILE A 324 -0.29 -5.45 10.49
N ASP A 325 -1.32 -6.17 10.03
CA ASP A 325 -2.73 -5.94 10.39
C ASP A 325 -3.20 -6.82 11.56
N GLY A 326 -2.38 -7.76 12.04
CA GLY A 326 -2.67 -8.58 13.23
C GLY A 326 -3.26 -9.96 12.95
N ASP A 327 -3.13 -10.46 11.73
CA ASP A 327 -3.38 -11.87 11.38
C ASP A 327 -2.15 -12.71 11.77
N TYR A 328 -2.35 -13.99 12.09
CA TYR A 328 -1.25 -14.90 12.43
C TYR A 328 -1.21 -16.11 11.51
N LEU A 329 0.00 -16.53 11.13
CA LEU A 329 0.26 -17.77 10.41
C LEU A 329 1.02 -18.72 11.35
N GLY A 330 0.56 -19.96 11.40
CA GLY A 330 1.08 -20.95 12.32
C GLY A 330 0.66 -22.36 11.95
N TRP A 331 0.97 -23.30 12.84
CA TRP A 331 0.59 -24.70 12.68
C TRP A 331 -0.40 -25.13 13.73
N LEU A 332 -1.27 -26.08 13.38
CA LEU A 332 -1.96 -26.89 14.36
C LEU A 332 -1.05 -28.03 14.77
N THR A 333 -0.68 -28.08 16.05
CA THR A 333 0.26 -29.07 16.60
C THR A 333 -0.40 -30.45 16.80
N GLU A 334 -0.96 -30.99 15.72
CA GLU A 334 -1.71 -32.24 15.68
C GLU A 334 -0.78 -33.43 15.39
N GLY A 335 -0.85 -34.47 16.23
CA GLY A 335 -0.02 -35.66 16.08
C GLY A 335 1.45 -35.46 16.50
N GLU A 336 2.21 -36.55 16.43
CA GLU A 336 3.60 -36.61 16.95
C GLU A 336 4.66 -36.13 15.94
N ASP A 337 4.32 -36.02 14.66
CA ASP A 337 5.26 -35.66 13.59
C ASP A 337 5.04 -34.21 13.12
N PRO A 338 5.94 -33.27 13.48
CA PRO A 338 5.81 -31.88 13.07
C PRO A 338 5.78 -31.66 11.56
N ASP A 339 6.37 -32.55 10.76
CA ASP A 339 6.34 -32.43 9.30
C ASP A 339 4.93 -32.67 8.72
N THR A 340 3.98 -33.12 9.54
CA THR A 340 2.57 -33.34 9.14
C THR A 340 1.61 -32.31 9.70
N TRP A 341 2.11 -31.34 10.49
CA TRP A 341 1.25 -30.34 11.12
C TRP A 341 0.56 -29.45 10.08
N PRO A 342 -0.78 -29.34 10.11
CA PRO A 342 -1.50 -28.48 9.20
C PRO A 342 -1.10 -27.01 9.36
N LEU A 343 -0.79 -26.34 8.24
CA LEU A 343 -0.58 -24.90 8.20
C LEU A 343 -1.94 -24.19 8.24
N ILE A 344 -2.09 -23.16 9.08
CA ILE A 344 -3.36 -22.45 9.24
C ILE A 344 -3.15 -20.97 9.52
N VAL A 345 -4.13 -20.16 9.14
CA VAL A 345 -4.20 -18.73 9.43
C VAL A 345 -5.22 -18.50 10.54
N TRP A 346 -4.84 -17.71 11.53
CA TRP A 346 -5.79 -17.05 12.42
C TRP A 346 -6.03 -15.62 11.91
N PRO A 347 -7.16 -15.38 11.20
CA PRO A 347 -7.46 -14.07 10.62
C PRO A 347 -8.03 -13.11 11.68
N ARG A 348 -7.68 -11.83 11.60
CA ARG A 348 -8.22 -10.79 12.50
C ARG A 348 -9.66 -10.39 12.17
N HIS A 349 -10.00 -10.38 10.89
CA HIS A 349 -11.24 -9.76 10.38
C HIS A 349 -12.18 -10.75 9.67
N ALA A 350 -12.04 -12.04 9.96
CA ALA A 350 -12.91 -13.09 9.42
C ALA A 350 -13.08 -14.23 10.43
N HIS A 351 -14.10 -15.05 10.22
CA HIS A 351 -14.22 -16.31 10.94
C HIS A 351 -13.03 -17.23 10.64
N GLN A 352 -12.72 -18.11 11.58
CA GLN A 352 -11.66 -19.10 11.42
C GLN A 352 -11.98 -20.05 10.24
N GLY A 353 -11.09 -20.06 9.24
CA GLY A 353 -11.14 -20.99 8.11
C GLY A 353 -10.50 -22.35 8.43
N PRO A 354 -10.60 -23.33 7.51
CA PRO A 354 -9.87 -24.59 7.62
C PRO A 354 -8.35 -24.37 7.46
N PRO A 355 -7.52 -25.38 7.78
CA PRO A 355 -6.12 -25.39 7.38
C PRO A 355 -5.93 -25.17 5.88
N LEU A 356 -4.80 -24.59 5.51
CA LEU A 356 -4.38 -24.39 4.13
C LEU A 356 -4.09 -25.76 3.47
N GLU A 357 -4.39 -25.86 2.18
CA GLU A 357 -4.25 -27.10 1.43
C GLU A 357 -2.78 -27.49 1.18
N ASP A 358 -1.92 -26.48 1.03
CA ASP A 358 -0.51 -26.63 0.67
C ASP A 358 0.44 -26.42 1.86
N GLY A 359 1.68 -26.92 1.72
CA GLY A 359 2.77 -26.64 2.66
C GLY A 359 3.19 -25.16 2.68
N LEU A 360 4.12 -24.80 3.56
CA LEU A 360 4.53 -23.40 3.77
C LEU A 360 5.14 -22.77 2.52
N ILE A 361 6.06 -23.48 1.84
CA ILE A 361 6.75 -22.90 0.68
C ILE A 361 5.79 -22.71 -0.49
N ASP A 362 4.94 -23.69 -0.76
CA ASP A 362 3.97 -23.62 -1.85
C ASP A 362 2.87 -22.59 -1.55
N THR A 363 2.44 -22.47 -0.28
CA THR A 363 1.57 -21.38 0.19
C THR A 363 2.20 -20.01 -0.08
N LEU A 364 3.45 -19.80 0.32
CA LEU A 364 4.16 -18.53 0.07
C LEU A 364 4.32 -18.26 -1.42
N LEU A 365 4.66 -19.26 -2.23
CA LEU A 365 4.81 -19.11 -3.67
C LEU A 365 3.47 -18.74 -4.32
N ALA A 366 2.39 -19.43 -3.99
CA ALA A 366 1.04 -19.13 -4.49
C ALA A 366 0.58 -17.73 -4.06
N TRP A 367 0.88 -17.32 -2.82
CA TRP A 367 0.57 -15.99 -2.33
C TRP A 367 1.38 -14.90 -3.04
N GLN A 368 2.69 -15.07 -3.19
CA GLN A 368 3.57 -14.12 -3.90
C GLN A 368 3.22 -13.99 -5.38
N ARG A 369 2.59 -15.02 -5.98
CA ARG A 369 2.03 -14.97 -7.35
C ARG A 369 0.68 -14.26 -7.44
N GLY A 370 0.02 -14.01 -6.30
CA GLY A 370 -1.37 -13.53 -6.26
C GLY A 370 -2.41 -14.61 -6.59
N THR A 371 -2.04 -15.88 -6.64
CA THR A 371 -2.97 -16.99 -6.93
C THR A 371 -3.65 -17.56 -5.69
N LEU A 372 -3.12 -17.28 -4.50
CA LEU A 372 -3.77 -17.60 -3.23
C LEU A 372 -4.53 -16.37 -2.71
N VAL A 373 -5.86 -16.45 -2.69
CA VAL A 373 -6.75 -15.45 -2.08
C VAL A 373 -7.57 -16.12 -0.99
N THR A 374 -7.24 -15.82 0.27
CA THR A 374 -7.89 -16.43 1.44
C THR A 374 -7.96 -15.40 2.58
N PRO A 375 -8.97 -15.45 3.47
CA PRO A 375 -9.02 -14.58 4.64
C PRO A 375 -7.74 -14.66 5.47
N GLY A 376 -7.29 -13.50 5.96
CA GLY A 376 -6.05 -13.37 6.74
C GLY A 376 -4.76 -13.41 5.90
N PHE A 377 -4.86 -13.26 4.57
CA PHE A 377 -3.74 -12.88 3.71
C PHE A 377 -4.13 -11.62 2.90
N ALA A 378 -3.18 -10.69 2.74
CA ALA A 378 -3.35 -9.59 1.79
C ALA A 378 -3.33 -10.13 0.35
N ALA A 379 -4.20 -9.62 -0.52
CA ALA A 379 -4.21 -9.99 -1.94
C ALA A 379 -3.50 -8.93 -2.80
N LEU A 380 -2.86 -9.37 -3.87
CA LEU A 380 -2.44 -8.48 -4.95
C LEU A 380 -3.67 -7.95 -5.70
N ASP A 381 -3.61 -6.72 -6.21
CA ASP A 381 -4.59 -6.27 -7.19
C ASP A 381 -4.37 -7.04 -8.50
N GLU A 382 -5.44 -7.28 -9.25
CA GLU A 382 -5.38 -8.07 -10.49
C GLU A 382 -4.47 -7.46 -11.57
N ASP A 383 -4.22 -6.15 -11.51
CA ASP A 383 -3.32 -5.43 -12.43
C ASP A 383 -1.94 -5.14 -11.81
N ASP A 384 -1.64 -5.65 -10.61
CA ASP A 384 -0.28 -5.59 -10.07
C ASP A 384 0.61 -6.63 -10.72
N ASP A 385 1.86 -6.27 -11.04
CA ASP A 385 2.87 -7.26 -11.46
C ASP A 385 3.43 -7.98 -10.23
N PRO A 386 3.18 -9.29 -10.05
CA PRO A 386 3.70 -10.01 -8.89
C PRO A 386 5.23 -9.93 -8.80
N VAL A 387 5.95 -9.78 -9.91
CA VAL A 387 7.42 -9.64 -9.91
C VAL A 387 7.88 -8.37 -9.18
N GLU A 388 7.07 -7.30 -9.18
CA GLU A 388 7.37 -6.04 -8.50
C GLU A 388 7.03 -6.08 -7.01
N PHE A 389 5.96 -6.79 -6.64
CA PHE A 389 5.45 -6.83 -5.26
C PHE A 389 5.91 -8.05 -4.46
N ALA A 390 6.42 -9.08 -5.14
CA ALA A 390 6.97 -10.26 -4.50
C ALA A 390 8.38 -9.98 -3.98
N GLY A 391 8.45 -9.53 -2.72
CA GLY A 391 9.68 -9.12 -2.08
C GLY A 391 9.85 -9.77 -0.71
N PHE A 392 11.11 -9.92 -0.29
CA PHE A 392 11.45 -10.26 1.09
C PHE A 392 12.51 -9.30 1.59
N ARG A 393 12.26 -8.72 2.77
CA ARG A 393 13.22 -7.86 3.46
C ARG A 393 13.64 -8.54 4.76
N SER A 394 14.92 -8.88 4.85
CA SER A 394 15.46 -9.54 6.04
C SER A 394 15.57 -8.58 7.23
N TRP A 395 15.41 -9.14 8.42
CA TRP A 395 15.60 -8.45 9.68
C TRP A 395 17.07 -8.29 10.06
N ASP A 396 17.31 -7.39 11.00
CA ASP A 396 18.56 -7.27 11.73
C ASP A 396 18.29 -7.39 13.24
N ASP A 397 19.33 -7.23 14.04
CA ASP A 397 19.29 -7.33 15.49
C ASP A 397 18.36 -6.30 16.17
N ARG A 398 17.98 -5.22 15.45
CA ARG A 398 17.08 -4.16 15.95
C ARG A 398 15.61 -4.50 15.74
N ALA A 399 15.29 -5.48 14.88
CA ALA A 399 13.91 -5.87 14.62
C ALA A 399 13.23 -6.37 15.91
N TYR A 400 11.95 -6.04 16.10
CA TYR A 400 11.15 -6.52 17.22
C TYR A 400 10.73 -7.98 17.05
N TRP A 401 10.50 -8.39 15.80
CA TRP A 401 9.83 -9.62 15.41
C TRP A 401 10.79 -10.81 15.35
#